data_AF-A0A5D0WQN1-F1
#
_entry.id   AF-A0A5D0WQN1-F1
#
_cell.length_a   1.000
_cell.length_b   1.000
_cell.length_c   1.000
_cell.angle_alpha   90.00
_cell.angle_beta   90.00
_cell.angle_gamma   90.00
#
_symmetry.space_group_name_H-M   'P 1'
#
loop_
_entity.id
_entity.type
_entity.pdbx_description
1 polymer ?
#
loop_
_entity_poly.entity_id
_entity_poly.type
_entity_poly.pdbx_seq_one_letter_code
_entity_poly.pdbx_strand_id
1 'polypeptide(L)'
;MAKSSGEWRNATMMEFASEIGKTMAESKLSELAKEVPSSRLDLKELDKPLQFDRGESNDNTNKFTMKNQGLEGKEHPITNVPFEKKSVEDHNGQMIDVVVPKFDSTFDAQLPENLYEATDKNQFNECNKQLKEKIEKQPEFGSKFSKEQLEQIMDGEMPDGYTWHHDAEKGKMQLVDSTIHAKTGHTGGKAIWGGGSENR
;
A
#
# COMPACT_ATOMS: atom_id res chain seq x y z
N MET A 1 31.22 -6.61 -62.88
CA MET A 1 30.00 -6.42 -62.07
C MET A 1 28.77 -6.60 -62.96
N ALA A 2 27.70 -7.19 -62.41
CA ALA A 2 26.52 -7.81 -63.06
C ALA A 2 26.80 -9.27 -63.55
N LYS A 3 25.94 -10.28 -63.39
CA LYS A 3 24.47 -10.44 -63.16
C LYS A 3 24.24 -11.72 -62.32
N SER A 4 23.41 -11.72 -61.27
CA SER A 4 21.95 -11.98 -61.23
C SER A 4 21.54 -13.37 -61.75
N SER A 5 21.43 -14.33 -60.81
CA SER A 5 20.61 -15.55 -60.84
C SER A 5 19.12 -15.19 -61.00
N GLY A 6 18.22 -15.95 -61.59
CA GLY A 6 18.12 -17.38 -61.86
C GLY A 6 16.62 -17.70 -61.74
N GLU A 7 15.97 -17.98 -62.86
CA GLU A 7 14.53 -18.21 -62.98
C GLU A 7 14.11 -19.55 -62.37
N TRP A 8 12.96 -19.59 -61.65
CA TRP A 8 12.10 -20.77 -61.59
C TRP A 8 10.62 -20.33 -61.60
N ARG A 9 9.85 -21.01 -62.44
CA ARG A 9 8.52 -20.62 -62.93
C ARG A 9 7.40 -21.08 -61.97
N ASN A 10 6.46 -20.16 -61.76
CA ASN A 10 5.01 -20.33 -61.65
C ASN A 10 4.45 -21.77 -61.65
N ALA A 11 3.91 -22.21 -60.51
CA ALA A 11 2.58 -22.85 -60.39
C ALA A 11 2.38 -23.38 -58.94
N THR A 12 2.27 -22.50 -57.94
CA THR A 12 1.86 -22.94 -56.58
C THR A 12 1.17 -21.81 -55.81
N MET A 13 0.20 -21.15 -56.47
CA MET A 13 -0.55 -20.03 -55.86
C MET A 13 -2.06 -20.10 -56.13
N MET A 14 -2.58 -21.26 -56.56
CA MET A 14 -4.02 -21.48 -56.77
C MET A 14 -4.64 -22.63 -55.97
N GLU A 15 -3.86 -23.46 -55.27
CA GLU A 15 -4.43 -24.52 -54.41
C GLU A 15 -4.38 -24.20 -52.90
N PHE A 16 -3.59 -23.22 -52.45
CA PHE A 16 -3.58 -22.83 -51.03
C PHE A 16 -4.69 -21.84 -50.63
N ALA A 17 -5.43 -21.27 -51.59
CA ALA A 17 -6.50 -20.31 -51.32
C ALA A 17 -7.89 -20.97 -51.10
N SER A 18 -8.02 -22.29 -51.28
CA SER A 18 -9.29 -23.01 -51.09
C SER A 18 -9.45 -23.66 -49.71
N GLU A 19 -8.38 -23.85 -48.94
CA GLU A 19 -8.42 -24.59 -47.67
C GLU A 19 -8.52 -23.69 -46.42
N ILE A 20 -8.13 -22.41 -46.53
CA ILE A 20 -8.30 -21.40 -45.47
C ILE A 20 -9.67 -20.69 -45.53
N GLY A 21 -10.49 -20.99 -46.54
CA GLY A 21 -11.86 -20.47 -46.68
C GLY A 21 -12.96 -21.32 -46.04
N LYS A 22 -12.65 -22.50 -45.49
CA LYS A 22 -13.66 -23.47 -45.02
C LYS A 22 -13.63 -23.80 -43.52
N THR A 23 -12.74 -23.21 -42.71
CA THR A 23 -12.66 -23.49 -41.26
C THR A 23 -13.09 -22.33 -40.37
N MET A 24 -13.56 -21.21 -40.94
CA MET A 24 -14.07 -20.04 -40.19
C MET A 24 -15.61 -19.99 -40.12
N ALA A 25 -16.30 -21.13 -40.22
CA ALA A 25 -17.77 -21.17 -40.20
C ALA A 25 -18.40 -21.73 -38.89
N GLU A 26 -17.63 -22.29 -37.96
CA GLU A 26 -18.20 -22.93 -36.76
C GLU A 26 -17.42 -22.65 -35.47
N SER A 27 -17.05 -21.37 -35.23
CA SER A 27 -16.57 -20.96 -33.90
C SER A 27 -17.67 -20.23 -33.15
N LYS A 28 -17.85 -20.58 -31.86
CA LYS A 28 -18.77 -19.94 -30.90
C LYS A 28 -18.61 -18.42 -30.77
N LEU A 29 -17.48 -17.88 -31.23
CA LEU A 29 -17.21 -16.43 -31.32
C LEU A 29 -18.11 -15.72 -32.34
N SER A 30 -18.52 -16.41 -33.41
CA SER A 30 -19.39 -15.84 -34.46
C SER A 30 -20.87 -15.75 -34.04
N GLU A 31 -21.33 -16.58 -33.11
CA GLU A 31 -22.68 -16.48 -32.52
C GLU A 31 -22.76 -15.33 -31.53
N LEU A 32 -21.74 -15.12 -30.70
CA LEU A 32 -21.71 -14.03 -29.73
C LEU A 32 -21.67 -12.64 -30.40
N ALA A 33 -21.07 -12.55 -31.59
CA ALA A 33 -21.01 -11.31 -32.37
C ALA A 33 -22.36 -10.88 -32.96
N LYS A 34 -23.37 -11.77 -33.03
CA LYS A 34 -24.71 -11.44 -33.55
C LYS A 34 -25.59 -10.70 -32.55
N GLU A 35 -25.24 -10.73 -31.26
CA GLU A 35 -26.03 -10.07 -30.19
C GLU A 35 -25.51 -8.68 -29.80
N VAL A 36 -24.42 -8.20 -30.41
CA VAL A 36 -23.96 -6.84 -30.17
C VAL A 36 -24.78 -5.89 -31.06
N PRO A 37 -25.63 -5.01 -30.50
CA PRO A 37 -26.29 -4.00 -31.30
C PRO A 37 -25.21 -3.12 -31.94
N SER A 38 -25.23 -3.02 -33.27
CA SER A 38 -24.41 -2.10 -34.04
C SER A 38 -24.94 -0.68 -33.86
N SER A 39 -24.84 -0.14 -32.65
CA SER A 39 -25.01 1.28 -32.43
C SER A 39 -23.78 1.99 -32.98
N ARG A 40 -24.03 2.84 -33.97
CA ARG A 40 -23.05 3.71 -34.60
C ARG A 40 -22.56 4.68 -33.52
N LEU A 41 -21.42 4.39 -32.89
CA LEU A 41 -20.77 5.36 -31.99
C LEU A 41 -20.33 6.55 -32.85
N ASP A 42 -20.92 7.71 -32.62
CA ASP A 42 -20.59 8.95 -33.30
C ASP A 42 -19.23 9.43 -32.79
N LEU A 43 -18.19 9.36 -33.63
CA LEU A 43 -16.80 9.69 -33.26
C LEU A 43 -16.60 11.16 -32.82
N LYS A 44 -17.63 12.01 -32.90
CA LYS A 44 -17.62 13.39 -32.40
C LYS A 44 -17.89 13.51 -30.89
N GLU A 45 -18.24 12.43 -30.20
CA GLU A 45 -18.46 12.41 -28.74
C GLU A 45 -17.18 12.09 -27.93
N LEU A 46 -16.07 11.68 -28.57
CA LEU A 46 -14.82 11.33 -27.88
C LEU A 46 -13.92 12.54 -27.53
N ASP A 47 -14.21 13.72 -28.05
CA ASP A 47 -13.40 14.94 -27.84
C ASP A 47 -14.07 15.93 -26.88
N LYS A 48 -15.13 15.49 -26.17
CA LYS A 48 -15.70 16.25 -25.06
C LYS A 48 -14.81 16.07 -23.83
N PRO A 49 -14.40 17.15 -23.13
CA PRO A 49 -13.72 17.01 -21.86
C PRO A 49 -14.63 16.21 -20.92
N LEU A 50 -14.06 15.21 -20.24
CA LEU A 50 -14.75 14.41 -19.23
C LEU A 50 -15.44 15.34 -18.24
N GLN A 51 -16.75 15.55 -18.40
CA GLN A 51 -17.57 16.07 -17.31
C GLN A 51 -17.66 14.95 -16.30
N PHE A 52 -16.95 15.12 -15.18
CA PHE A 52 -17.17 14.34 -13.98
C PHE A 52 -18.62 14.54 -13.59
N ASP A 53 -19.48 13.63 -14.02
CA ASP A 53 -20.84 13.55 -13.56
C ASP A 53 -20.72 13.24 -12.07
N ARG A 54 -20.97 14.24 -11.24
CA ARG A 54 -21.04 14.11 -9.79
C ARG A 54 -22.37 13.42 -9.50
N GLY A 55 -22.47 12.17 -9.94
CA GLY A 55 -23.52 11.27 -9.54
C GLY A 55 -23.43 11.14 -8.04
N GLU A 56 -24.48 11.54 -7.34
CA GLU A 56 -24.72 11.21 -5.95
C GLU A 56 -24.87 9.68 -5.85
N SER A 57 -23.74 8.98 -5.87
CA SER A 57 -23.65 7.67 -5.26
C SER A 57 -23.69 7.89 -3.76
N ASN A 58 -24.77 7.50 -3.11
CA ASN A 58 -24.82 7.25 -1.67
C ASN A 58 -23.95 6.02 -1.32
N ASP A 59 -22.67 6.07 -1.68
CA ASP A 59 -21.66 5.17 -1.16
C ASP A 59 -20.87 5.94 -0.11
N ASN A 60 -21.42 5.97 1.11
CA ASN A 60 -20.84 6.64 2.26
C ASN A 60 -19.65 5.85 2.83
N THR A 61 -18.77 5.33 1.96
CA THR A 61 -17.48 4.81 2.38
C THR A 61 -16.50 5.98 2.41
N ASN A 62 -16.25 6.52 3.60
CA ASN A 62 -15.12 7.39 3.89
C ASN A 62 -13.83 6.73 3.38
N LYS A 63 -13.41 7.03 2.16
CA LYS A 63 -12.23 6.41 1.55
C LYS A 63 -10.96 7.10 2.03
N PHE A 64 -10.51 6.74 3.23
CA PHE A 64 -9.22 7.16 3.76
C PHE A 64 -8.10 6.60 2.87
N THR A 65 -7.42 7.47 2.12
CA THR A 65 -6.38 7.05 1.16
C THR A 65 -5.04 6.93 1.89
N MET A 66 -4.43 5.75 1.83
CA MET A 66 -3.13 5.50 2.44
C MET A 66 -2.01 5.47 1.42
N LYS A 67 -0.84 5.98 1.81
CA LYS A 67 0.36 5.81 1.01
C LYS A 67 0.69 4.32 0.90
N ASN A 68 1.00 3.87 -0.31
CA ASN A 68 1.28 2.47 -0.64
C ASN A 68 0.11 1.49 -0.44
N GLN A 69 -1.14 1.95 -0.43
CA GLN A 69 -2.32 1.07 -0.31
C GLN A 69 -2.40 -0.04 -1.39
N GLY A 70 -1.80 0.17 -2.56
CA GLY A 70 -1.74 -0.85 -3.63
C GLY A 70 -0.80 -2.04 -3.34
N LEU A 71 -0.09 -1.99 -2.22
CA LEU A 71 0.73 -3.10 -1.72
C LEU A 71 -0.04 -4.05 -0.81
N GLU A 72 -1.37 -3.95 -0.70
CA GLU A 72 -2.18 -4.92 0.06
C GLU A 72 -1.80 -6.37 -0.28
N GLY A 73 -1.39 -7.12 0.75
CA GLY A 73 -0.97 -8.52 0.62
C GLY A 73 0.39 -8.72 -0.07
N LYS A 74 1.17 -7.64 -0.26
CA LYS A 74 2.48 -7.64 -0.91
C LYS A 74 3.53 -7.04 0.03
N GLU A 75 4.79 -7.21 -0.34
CA GLU A 75 5.93 -6.62 0.34
C GLU A 75 6.40 -5.33 -0.34
N HIS A 76 6.95 -4.42 0.45
CA HIS A 76 7.59 -3.22 -0.08
C HIS A 76 8.84 -3.59 -0.90
N PRO A 77 8.99 -3.08 -2.14
CA PRO A 77 10.00 -3.58 -3.08
C PRO A 77 11.47 -3.34 -2.66
N ILE A 78 11.71 -2.48 -1.66
CA ILE A 78 13.05 -2.14 -1.18
C ILE A 78 13.33 -2.74 0.20
N THR A 79 12.35 -2.69 1.09
CA THR A 79 12.52 -3.05 2.50
C THR A 79 11.97 -4.43 2.82
N ASN A 80 11.24 -5.04 1.89
CA ASN A 80 10.52 -6.31 2.04
C ASN A 80 9.53 -6.33 3.23
N VAL A 81 9.15 -5.15 3.74
CA VAL A 81 8.14 -5.04 4.80
C VAL A 81 6.78 -5.39 4.19
N PRO A 82 6.05 -6.39 4.71
CA PRO A 82 4.74 -6.76 4.21
C PRO A 82 3.70 -5.69 4.56
N PHE A 83 2.74 -5.48 3.66
CA PHE A 83 1.58 -4.62 3.86
C PHE A 83 0.33 -5.48 4.03
N GLU A 84 -0.40 -5.24 5.11
CA GLU A 84 -1.63 -5.97 5.44
C GLU A 84 -2.81 -5.02 5.55
N LYS A 85 -4.00 -5.53 5.19
CA LYS A 85 -5.26 -4.84 5.41
C LYS A 85 -5.70 -5.07 6.86
N LYS A 86 -6.03 -4.00 7.58
CA LYS A 86 -6.61 -4.03 8.92
C LYS A 86 -7.89 -3.20 8.96
N SER A 87 -8.83 -3.57 9.84
CA SER A 87 -9.97 -2.72 10.19
C SER A 87 -9.68 -2.09 11.55
N VAL A 88 -9.59 -0.76 11.62
CA VAL A 88 -9.20 -0.01 12.83
C VAL A 88 -10.17 1.14 13.10
N GLU A 89 -10.18 1.62 14.33
CA GLU A 89 -10.98 2.76 14.76
C GLU A 89 -10.27 4.08 14.42
N ASP A 90 -10.98 5.00 13.77
CA ASP A 90 -10.50 6.36 13.51
C ASP A 90 -10.63 7.28 14.76
N HIS A 91 -10.29 8.56 14.59
CA HIS A 91 -10.43 9.55 15.66
C HIS A 91 -11.89 9.79 16.10
N ASN A 92 -12.88 9.49 15.26
CA ASN A 92 -14.31 9.65 15.55
C ASN A 92 -14.97 8.40 16.14
N GLY A 93 -14.22 7.29 16.31
CA GLY A 93 -14.79 6.02 16.73
C GLY A 93 -15.37 5.18 15.60
N GLN A 94 -15.16 5.56 14.34
CA GLN A 94 -15.63 4.82 13.18
C GLN A 94 -14.62 3.74 12.77
N MET A 95 -15.11 2.53 12.49
CA MET A 95 -14.28 1.47 11.91
C MET A 95 -14.00 1.75 10.43
N ILE A 96 -12.72 1.81 10.08
CA ILE A 96 -12.24 2.00 8.70
C ILE A 96 -11.26 0.88 8.32
N ASP A 97 -11.26 0.53 7.04
CA ASP A 97 -10.29 -0.40 6.47
C ASP A 97 -9.05 0.36 6.00
N VAL A 98 -7.87 -0.08 6.46
CA VAL A 98 -6.58 0.55 6.21
C VAL A 98 -5.57 -0.48 5.70
N VAL A 99 -4.64 -0.06 4.85
CA VAL A 99 -3.55 -0.91 4.36
C VAL A 99 -2.24 -0.34 4.89
N VAL A 100 -1.58 -1.07 5.78
CA VAL A 100 -0.43 -0.57 6.56
C VAL A 100 0.74 -1.56 6.56
N PRO A 101 1.98 -1.06 6.71
CA PRO A 101 3.13 -1.94 6.87
C PRO A 101 3.07 -2.68 8.21
N LYS A 102 3.53 -3.92 8.20
CA LYS A 102 3.75 -4.73 9.39
C LYS A 102 5.25 -4.77 9.69
N PHE A 103 5.71 -3.85 10.52
CA PHE A 103 7.10 -3.79 10.95
C PHE A 103 7.45 -4.90 11.95
N ASP A 104 8.72 -5.28 11.96
CA ASP A 104 9.30 -6.04 13.06
C ASP A 104 9.58 -5.09 14.23
N SER A 105 8.67 -5.11 15.21
CA SER A 105 8.75 -4.23 16.38
C SER A 105 9.63 -4.85 17.45
N THR A 106 10.61 -4.08 17.94
CA THR A 106 11.46 -4.51 19.05
C THR A 106 10.74 -4.41 20.40
N PHE A 107 9.85 -3.42 20.52
CA PHE A 107 9.03 -3.16 21.70
C PHE A 107 7.76 -2.40 21.32
N ASP A 108 6.62 -2.83 21.87
CA ASP A 108 5.33 -2.18 21.70
C ASP A 108 4.97 -1.43 22.99
N ALA A 109 4.60 -0.17 22.86
CA ALA A 109 4.05 0.68 23.92
C ALA A 109 2.57 0.98 23.64
N GLN A 110 1.80 1.17 24.70
CA GLN A 110 0.40 1.58 24.59
C GLN A 110 0.24 2.95 25.26
N LEU A 111 -0.14 3.95 24.48
CA LEU A 111 -0.41 5.27 25.01
C LEU A 111 -1.66 5.24 25.92
N PRO A 112 -1.68 6.02 27.00
CA PRO A 112 -2.93 6.33 27.70
C PRO A 112 -3.80 7.25 26.84
N GLU A 113 -5.13 7.18 27.02
CA GLU A 113 -6.11 7.89 26.20
C GLU A 113 -5.86 9.40 26.12
N ASN A 114 -5.43 10.01 27.23
CA ASN A 114 -5.13 11.45 27.30
C ASN A 114 -3.94 11.88 26.42
N LEU A 115 -3.20 10.94 25.83
CA LEU A 115 -2.09 11.20 24.93
C LEU A 115 -2.38 10.85 23.47
N TYR A 116 -3.57 10.35 23.12
CA TYR A 116 -3.89 9.97 21.74
C TYR A 116 -3.76 11.13 20.75
N GLU A 117 -4.19 12.33 21.16
CA GLU A 117 -4.11 13.53 20.34
C GLU A 117 -2.96 14.47 20.76
N ALA A 118 -2.06 14.00 21.62
CA ALA A 118 -0.92 14.81 22.05
C ALA A 118 0.16 14.92 20.96
N THR A 119 1.08 15.87 21.15
CA THR A 119 2.24 16.05 20.26
C THR A 119 3.13 14.81 20.23
N ASP A 120 3.86 14.61 19.13
CA ASP A 120 4.81 13.48 18.99
C ASP A 120 5.80 13.45 20.17
N LYS A 121 6.28 14.61 20.61
CA LYS A 121 7.16 14.74 21.78
C LYS A 121 6.55 14.11 23.03
N ASN A 122 5.30 14.43 23.35
CA ASN A 122 4.65 13.92 24.56
C ASN A 122 4.37 12.41 24.45
N GLN A 123 3.97 11.94 23.27
CA GLN A 123 3.76 10.52 23.00
C GLN A 123 5.07 9.73 23.13
N PHE A 124 6.16 10.22 22.53
CA PHE A 124 7.47 9.56 22.57
C PHE A 124 8.06 9.55 23.97
N ASN A 125 7.89 10.61 24.75
CA ASN A 125 8.33 10.64 26.15
C ASN A 125 7.63 9.54 26.98
N GLU A 126 6.33 9.34 26.78
CA GLU A 126 5.61 8.26 27.45
C GLU A 126 6.09 6.87 26.96
N CYS A 127 6.36 6.72 25.66
CA CYS A 127 6.90 5.47 25.13
C CYS A 127 8.30 5.14 25.67
N ASN A 128 9.20 6.13 25.76
CA ASN A 128 10.54 5.97 26.34
C ASN A 128 10.45 5.55 27.81
N LYS A 129 9.52 6.16 28.57
CA LYS A 129 9.26 5.78 29.95
C LYS A 129 8.81 4.32 30.06
N GLN A 130 7.87 3.87 29.22
CA GLN A 130 7.42 2.48 29.21
C GLN A 130 8.54 1.49 28.86
N LEU A 131 9.40 1.85 27.89
CA LEU A 131 10.56 1.05 27.50
C LEU A 131 11.58 0.94 28.65
N LYS A 132 11.88 2.05 29.32
CA LYS A 132 12.75 2.07 30.51
C LYS A 132 12.19 1.19 31.61
N GLU A 133 10.92 1.37 31.98
CA GLU A 133 10.26 0.55 32.99
C GLU A 133 10.27 -0.94 32.64
N LYS A 134 10.15 -1.29 31.35
CA LYS A 134 10.23 -2.68 30.89
C LYS A 134 11.59 -3.29 31.20
N ILE A 135 12.68 -2.58 30.91
CA ILE A 135 14.04 -3.07 31.16
C ILE A 135 14.35 -3.10 32.65
N GLU A 136 13.91 -2.12 33.43
CA GLU A 136 14.07 -2.13 34.89
C GLU A 136 13.35 -3.31 35.54
N LYS A 137 12.15 -3.66 35.06
CA LYS A 137 11.36 -4.81 35.55
C LYS A 137 11.88 -6.16 35.01
N GLN A 138 12.47 -6.17 33.82
CA GLN A 138 12.96 -7.37 33.13
C GLN A 138 14.33 -7.11 32.51
N PRO A 139 15.42 -7.15 33.32
CA PRO A 139 16.76 -6.80 32.86
C PRO A 139 17.25 -7.63 31.68
N GLU A 140 16.78 -8.88 31.54
CA GLU A 140 17.09 -9.75 30.41
C GLU A 140 16.60 -9.20 29.07
N PHE A 141 15.54 -8.38 29.07
CA PHE A 141 15.04 -7.71 27.87
C PHE A 141 16.06 -6.70 27.32
N GLY A 142 16.88 -6.13 28.21
CA GLY A 142 17.96 -5.20 27.85
C GLY A 142 19.02 -5.82 26.93
N SER A 143 19.14 -7.15 26.86
CA SER A 143 20.10 -7.85 25.98
C SER A 143 19.89 -7.60 24.48
N LYS A 144 18.73 -7.05 24.09
CA LYS A 144 18.44 -6.64 22.71
C LYS A 144 19.15 -5.36 22.28
N PHE A 145 19.64 -4.57 23.24
CA PHE A 145 20.20 -3.24 23.02
C PHE A 145 21.71 -3.23 23.29
N SER A 146 22.44 -2.36 22.59
CA SER A 146 23.85 -2.09 22.92
C SER A 146 23.98 -1.38 24.25
N LYS A 147 25.20 -1.29 24.78
CA LYS A 147 25.47 -0.58 26.03
C LYS A 147 25.07 0.90 25.92
N GLU A 148 25.41 1.55 24.81
CA GLU A 148 25.10 2.96 24.54
C GLU A 148 23.59 3.18 24.43
N GLN A 149 22.88 2.27 23.76
CA GLN A 149 21.41 2.31 23.67
C GLN A 149 20.75 2.12 25.05
N LEU A 150 21.31 1.24 25.90
CA LEU A 150 20.82 1.06 27.27
C LEU A 150 21.02 2.34 28.10
N GLU A 151 22.16 3.02 27.96
CA GLU A 151 22.40 4.31 28.62
C GLU A 151 21.33 5.35 28.19
N GLN A 152 21.07 5.48 26.89
CA GLN A 152 20.02 6.36 26.34
C GLN A 152 18.64 6.04 26.91
N ILE A 153 18.26 4.75 26.91
CA ILE A 153 16.97 4.32 27.44
C ILE A 153 16.85 4.67 28.93
N MET A 154 17.92 4.48 29.70
CA MET A 154 17.94 4.81 31.13
C MET A 154 17.85 6.31 31.38
N ASP A 155 18.33 7.13 30.46
CA ASP A 155 18.17 8.59 30.47
C ASP A 155 16.78 9.05 29.97
N GLY A 156 15.92 8.11 29.57
CA GLY A 156 14.56 8.39 29.06
C GLY A 156 14.55 8.84 27.60
N GLU A 157 15.63 8.56 26.88
CA GLU A 157 15.78 8.85 25.46
C GLU A 157 15.43 7.63 24.61
N MET A 158 15.13 7.91 23.34
CA MET A 158 14.92 6.87 22.35
C MET A 158 16.28 6.32 21.92
N PRO A 159 16.49 5.00 21.90
CA PRO A 159 17.80 4.42 21.56
C PRO A 159 18.17 4.71 20.10
N ASP A 160 19.45 4.97 19.85
CA ASP A 160 19.96 5.25 18.51
C ASP A 160 19.66 4.11 17.53
N GLY A 161 19.35 4.48 16.28
CA GLY A 161 18.95 3.55 15.23
C GLY A 161 17.48 3.16 15.26
N TYR A 162 16.73 3.51 16.30
CA TYR A 162 15.30 3.26 16.40
C TYR A 162 14.45 4.52 16.23
N THR A 163 13.19 4.32 15.88
CA THR A 163 12.16 5.37 15.85
C THR A 163 10.85 4.85 16.43
N TRP A 164 10.07 5.74 17.05
CA TRP A 164 8.70 5.43 17.44
C TRP A 164 7.77 5.56 16.25
N HIS A 165 7.22 4.42 15.84
CA HIS A 165 6.22 4.30 14.80
C HIS A 165 4.81 4.28 15.41
N HIS A 166 3.92 5.17 14.95
CA HIS A 166 2.49 5.09 15.28
C HIS A 166 1.83 3.95 14.48
N ASP A 167 1.41 2.89 15.16
CA ASP A 167 0.68 1.78 14.52
C ASP A 167 -0.78 2.18 14.21
N ALA A 168 -1.40 1.47 13.27
CA ALA A 168 -2.79 1.69 12.89
C ALA A 168 -3.77 1.46 14.05
N GLU A 169 -3.44 0.56 14.98
CA GLU A 169 -4.21 0.34 16.20
C GLU A 169 -4.11 1.57 17.11
N LYS A 170 -5.26 2.02 17.61
CA LYS A 170 -5.38 3.28 18.36
C LYS A 170 -4.48 3.31 19.60
N GLY A 171 -3.61 4.32 19.66
CA GLY A 171 -2.68 4.52 20.76
C GLY A 171 -1.50 3.54 20.81
N LYS A 172 -1.42 2.57 19.90
CA LYS A 172 -0.30 1.62 19.85
C LYS A 172 0.90 2.25 19.17
N MET A 173 2.05 2.11 19.82
CA MET A 173 3.33 2.66 19.40
C MET A 173 4.34 1.53 19.31
N GLN A 174 5.18 1.55 18.28
CA GLN A 174 6.15 0.48 18.01
C GLN A 174 7.55 1.06 17.90
N LEU A 175 8.51 0.47 18.60
CA LEU A 175 9.91 0.79 18.45
C LEU A 175 10.48 -0.03 17.29
N VAL A 176 10.77 0.64 16.17
CA VAL A 176 11.19 0.00 14.91
C VAL A 176 12.51 0.57 14.41
N ASP A 177 13.21 -0.17 13.55
CA ASP A 177 14.43 0.32 12.90
C ASP A 177 14.16 1.58 12.07
N SER A 178 14.90 2.65 12.34
CA SER A 178 14.73 3.96 11.69
C SER A 178 14.93 3.91 10.19
N THR A 179 15.89 3.10 9.71
CA THR A 179 16.23 3.01 8.30
C THR A 179 15.15 2.28 7.51
N ILE A 180 14.67 1.16 8.04
CA ILE A 180 13.57 0.38 7.47
C ILE A 180 12.29 1.20 7.47
N HIS A 181 11.98 1.88 8.58
CA HIS A 181 10.81 2.75 8.69
C HIS A 181 10.84 3.87 7.63
N ALA A 182 11.94 4.62 7.55
CA ALA A 182 12.09 5.72 6.60
C ALA A 182 12.02 5.25 5.13
N LYS A 183 12.65 4.12 4.79
CA LYS A 183 12.66 3.58 3.42
C LYS A 183 11.34 2.94 3.01
N THR A 184 10.57 2.40 3.96
CA THR A 184 9.25 1.80 3.67
C THR A 184 8.23 2.88 3.33
N GLY A 185 8.28 4.00 4.05
CA GLY A 185 7.54 5.23 3.74
C GLY A 185 6.03 5.04 3.54
N HIS A 186 5.24 5.27 4.57
CA HIS A 186 3.81 4.97 4.62
C HIS A 186 3.02 6.08 5.33
N THR A 187 1.69 5.94 5.39
CA THR A 187 0.83 6.74 6.27
C THR A 187 0.81 6.09 7.65
N GLY A 188 1.40 6.75 8.65
CA GLY A 188 1.41 6.26 10.03
C GLY A 188 0.06 6.40 10.75
N GLY A 189 -0.13 5.64 11.81
CA GLY A 189 -1.38 5.56 12.59
C GLY A 189 -1.88 6.87 13.19
N LYS A 190 -0.98 7.81 13.48
CA LYS A 190 -1.36 9.14 13.95
C LYS A 190 -2.32 9.86 12.98
N ALA A 191 -2.21 9.62 11.68
CA ALA A 191 -3.13 10.19 10.70
C ALA A 191 -4.55 9.59 10.76
N ILE A 192 -4.71 8.42 11.38
CA ILE A 192 -5.99 7.71 11.55
C ILE A 192 -6.68 8.15 12.85
N TRP A 193 -5.94 8.12 13.97
CA TRP A 193 -6.54 8.28 15.31
C TRP A 193 -6.00 9.46 16.13
N GLY A 194 -4.95 10.15 15.66
CA GLY A 194 -4.24 11.17 16.43
C GLY A 194 -4.77 12.61 16.33
N GLY A 195 -6.05 12.79 15.99
CA GLY A 195 -6.69 14.11 15.96
C GLY A 195 -6.31 15.02 14.77
N GLY A 196 -5.75 14.47 13.68
CA GLY A 196 -5.48 15.22 12.45
C GLY A 196 -4.11 15.92 12.37
N SER A 197 -3.90 16.74 11.33
CA SER A 197 -2.59 17.37 11.04
C SER A 197 -2.16 18.46 12.01
N GLU A 198 -3.11 19.03 12.78
CA GLU A 198 -2.83 20.13 13.72
C GLU A 198 -2.09 19.68 14.99
N ASN A 199 -2.14 18.38 15.29
CA ASN A 199 -1.54 17.79 16.50
C ASN A 199 -0.20 17.10 16.23
N ARG A 200 0.42 17.35 15.07
CA ARG A 200 1.68 16.71 14.65
C ARG A 200 2.90 17.45 15.19
#